data_AF-A0A958FJW5-F1
#
_entry.id   AF-A0A958FJW5-F1
#
_cell.length_a   1.000
_cell.length_b   1.000
_cell.length_c   1.000
_cell.angle_alpha   90.00
_cell.angle_beta   90.00
_cell.angle_gamma   90.00
#
_symmetry.space_group_name_H-M   'P 1'
#
loop_
_entity.id
_entity.type
_entity.pdbx_description
1 polymer ?
#
loop_
_entity_poly.entity_id
_entity_poly.type
_entity_poly.pdbx_seq_one_letter_code
_entity_poly.pdbx_strand_id
1 'polypeptide(L)'
;DGNFTPSVYAVTRADGTVAKFKDEPEVAFVDPDYFQIFSYQWLAGDPSRALANPGSAVITQSLAKTMFGEANPLGRLITCGRRDEVQITGLVADPPPNTDLPYTLLIRYDFQQRGNDNWRSISSATQCYLKLAPGAQAESFSVPLHAFIEKHMEKEDAERISLSLQPLLAQHFDNRFQGGVGRTVSKTAFLALGLIGLVLIITACINFVNLNTALAVHRAKEVGVRKVLGSSRLRLMANFLGETALITLLAIAAALAFAEIMLPQLQSIMGYRLELNLTGDFFVAGYLLLLFAAVTLLAGFYPAFHLASFTPADAIRSNRPASRAGKGLLRKSLVVLQFAISQTLIICVMVIAGQMDYFRSADMGFVKEAVVELELPIRNQSRLDRFKQLLLQHAAIRKVGYSNSGTASESTWSSNYTLTDSVEIKEGRAHIKFVDQDFIDTYQLTMLTGEGLADSDSLERYVVNQTFAEKAGYGEHPEKLLGKYLKTWGKEAPIGGVVRDFNTTSLHQAVEPVVMLVWNRYWQAGVKID
;
A
#
# COMPACT_ATOMS: atom_id res chain seq x y z
N ASP A 1 25.67 17.87 2.29
CA ASP A 1 24.23 17.91 1.94
C ASP A 1 23.69 16.48 1.93
N GLY A 2 22.78 16.04 2.78
CA GLY A 2 21.84 16.78 3.64
C GLY A 2 20.55 15.98 3.86
N ASN A 3 20.28 14.93 3.06
CA ASN A 3 19.18 14.02 3.37
C ASN A 3 19.63 13.11 4.52
N PHE A 4 18.84 13.01 5.59
CA PHE A 4 18.94 11.87 6.50
C PHE A 4 18.73 10.60 5.67
N THR A 5 19.60 9.61 5.83
CA THR A 5 19.20 8.23 5.62
C THR A 5 19.43 7.58 6.97
N PRO A 6 18.40 6.98 7.56
CA PRO A 6 18.49 6.26 8.81
C PRO A 6 19.25 4.94 8.64
N SER A 7 20.31 4.88 7.83
CA SER A 7 20.85 3.61 7.36
C SER A 7 21.88 2.96 8.27
N VAL A 8 22.26 3.64 9.37
CA VAL A 8 23.04 3.01 10.45
C VAL A 8 22.70 3.68 11.78
N TYR A 9 22.06 2.94 12.68
CA TYR A 9 21.92 3.34 14.08
C TYR A 9 23.03 2.69 14.89
N ALA A 10 23.73 3.50 15.66
CA ALA A 10 24.75 3.03 16.57
C ALA A 10 24.38 3.37 18.01
N VAL A 11 24.53 2.40 18.90
CA VAL A 11 24.30 2.57 20.33
C VAL A 11 25.61 2.30 21.05
N THR A 12 26.03 3.26 21.87
CA THR A 12 27.14 3.06 22.80
C THR A 12 26.61 2.34 24.03
N ARG A 13 26.99 1.06 24.17
CA ARG A 13 26.61 0.23 25.31
C ARG A 13 27.34 0.67 26.58
N ALA A 14 26.87 0.19 27.73
CA ALA A 14 27.46 0.53 29.04
C ALA A 14 28.93 0.07 29.18
N ASP A 15 29.37 -0.89 28.37
CA ASP A 15 30.76 -1.38 28.29
C ASP A 15 31.65 -0.56 27.32
N GLY A 16 31.13 0.52 26.72
CA GLY A 16 31.83 1.36 25.76
C GLY A 16 31.86 0.80 24.33
N THR A 17 31.26 -0.36 24.07
CA THR A 17 31.18 -0.92 22.71
C THR A 17 30.09 -0.23 21.89
N VAL A 18 30.37 0.02 20.62
CA VAL A 18 29.41 0.62 19.67
C VAL A 18 28.72 -0.51 18.90
N ALA A 19 27.48 -0.81 19.25
CA ALA A 19 26.65 -1.77 18.53
C ALA A 19 25.97 -1.07 17.34
N LYS A 20 26.18 -1.58 16.13
CA LYS A 20 25.51 -1.09 14.91
C LYS A 20 24.34 -1.99 14.57
N PHE A 21 23.18 -1.40 14.31
CA PHE A 21 21.97 -2.11 13.92
C PHE A 21 21.76 -1.95 12.42
N LYS A 22 21.46 -3.08 11.75
CA LYS A 22 21.24 -3.15 10.30
C LYS A 22 19.77 -2.95 9.93
N ASP A 23 18.85 -3.24 10.84
CA ASP A 23 17.43 -3.03 10.62
C ASP A 23 17.12 -1.53 10.79
N GLU A 24 16.52 -0.93 9.76
CA GLU A 24 16.12 0.47 9.78
C GLU A 24 14.81 0.62 10.56
N PRO A 25 14.80 1.31 11.73
CA PRO A 25 13.56 1.68 12.39
C PRO A 25 12.72 2.59 11.50
N GLU A 26 11.40 2.40 11.56
CA GLU A 26 10.43 3.35 11.03
C GLU A 26 10.56 4.67 11.80
N VAL A 27 11.08 5.71 11.15
CA VAL A 27 11.42 6.99 11.80
C VAL A 27 10.46 8.09 11.38
N ALA A 28 9.96 8.83 12.38
CA ALA A 28 9.25 10.07 12.15
C ALA A 28 9.94 11.24 12.83
N PHE A 29 9.96 12.36 12.12
CA PHE A 29 10.32 13.67 12.66
C PHE A 29 9.02 14.36 13.08
N VAL A 30 8.86 14.65 14.37
CA VAL A 30 7.57 15.13 14.91
C VAL A 30 7.72 16.35 15.82
N ASP A 31 6.66 17.15 15.85
CA ASP A 31 6.50 18.30 16.73
C ASP A 31 6.21 17.88 18.19
N PRO A 32 6.39 18.78 19.19
CA PRO A 32 6.18 18.40 20.59
C PRO A 32 4.71 18.08 20.87
N ASP A 33 3.81 18.66 20.08
CA ASP A 33 2.37 18.48 20.20
C ASP A 33 1.88 17.14 19.63
N TYR A 34 2.75 16.35 18.99
CA TYR A 34 2.39 15.06 18.40
C TYR A 34 1.65 14.13 19.38
N PHE A 35 2.16 14.01 20.61
CA PHE A 35 1.56 13.17 21.66
C PHE A 35 0.31 13.78 22.33
N GLN A 36 -0.06 15.03 22.00
CA GLN A 36 -1.32 15.64 22.40
C GLN A 36 -2.45 15.35 21.38
N ILE A 37 -2.05 15.08 20.13
CA ILE A 37 -2.94 14.70 19.04
C ILE A 37 -3.16 13.19 19.02
N PHE A 38 -2.07 12.42 19.09
CA PHE A 38 -2.09 10.96 19.00
C PHE A 38 -1.86 10.30 20.36
N SER A 39 -2.75 9.38 20.72
CA SER A 39 -2.68 8.64 21.97
C SER A 39 -1.68 7.49 21.87
N TYR A 40 -0.71 7.46 22.80
CA TYR A 40 0.22 6.35 23.00
C TYR A 40 0.18 5.89 24.45
N GLN A 41 0.44 4.60 24.68
CA GLN A 41 0.67 4.08 26.03
C GLN A 41 2.13 4.34 26.43
N TRP A 42 2.33 5.22 27.40
CA TRP A 42 3.66 5.55 27.93
C TRP A 42 4.12 4.50 28.94
N LEU A 43 5.31 3.97 28.72
CA LEU A 43 5.97 3.03 29.65
C LEU A 43 6.94 3.78 30.56
N ALA A 44 7.62 4.82 30.04
CA ALA A 44 8.48 5.71 30.82
C ALA A 44 8.67 7.07 30.14
N GLY A 45 8.89 8.12 30.93
CA GLY A 45 9.03 9.51 30.45
C GLY A 45 7.74 10.33 30.60
N ASP A 46 7.81 11.62 30.28
CA ASP A 46 6.70 12.57 30.36
C ASP A 46 6.33 13.06 28.95
N PRO A 47 5.10 12.81 28.45
CA PRO A 47 4.69 13.22 27.10
C PRO A 47 4.83 14.72 26.83
N SER A 48 4.64 15.56 27.85
CA SER A 48 4.69 17.02 27.69
C SER A 48 6.10 17.56 27.53
N ARG A 49 7.12 16.78 27.94
CA ARG A 49 8.53 17.18 27.96
C ARG A 49 9.44 16.29 27.12
N ALA A 50 8.94 15.15 26.66
CA ALA A 50 9.73 14.16 25.93
C ALA A 50 10.41 14.77 24.70
N LEU A 51 9.74 15.66 23.97
CA LEU A 51 10.31 16.31 22.78
C LEU A 51 10.59 17.80 23.02
N ALA A 52 11.06 18.17 24.21
CA ALA A 52 11.34 19.57 24.54
C ALA A 52 12.59 20.14 23.85
N ASN A 53 13.61 19.32 23.58
CA ASN A 53 14.87 19.75 22.97
C ASN A 53 15.05 19.18 21.55
N PRO A 54 15.70 19.89 20.61
CA PRO A 54 15.96 19.42 19.25
C PRO A 54 16.65 18.06 19.17
N GLY A 55 17.49 17.67 20.13
CA GLY A 55 18.12 16.35 20.17
C GLY A 55 17.32 15.26 20.89
N SER A 56 16.03 15.45 21.15
CA SER A 56 15.23 14.48 21.92
C SER A 56 14.57 13.45 21.02
N ALA A 57 14.46 12.21 21.51
CA ALA A 57 13.81 11.12 20.82
C ALA A 57 12.96 10.25 21.76
N VAL A 58 11.85 9.73 21.22
CA VAL A 58 10.99 8.74 21.86
C VAL A 58 11.09 7.44 21.07
N ILE A 59 11.24 6.31 21.76
CA ILE A 59 11.34 5.00 21.13
C ILE A 59 10.25 4.06 21.62
N THR A 60 9.92 3.06 20.80
CA THR A 60 8.99 2.00 21.20
C THR A 60 9.68 0.90 22.00
N GLN A 61 8.88 0.10 22.69
CA GLN A 61 9.33 -1.01 23.52
C GLN A 61 10.19 -2.03 22.75
N SER A 62 9.75 -2.43 21.55
CA SER A 62 10.49 -3.39 20.72
C SER A 62 11.86 -2.84 20.29
N LEU A 63 11.92 -1.57 19.85
CA LEU A 63 13.17 -0.93 19.44
C LEU A 63 14.12 -0.78 20.62
N ALA A 64 13.60 -0.37 21.79
CA ALA A 64 14.38 -0.27 23.02
C ALA A 64 15.01 -1.62 23.40
N LYS A 65 14.24 -2.70 23.33
CA LYS A 65 14.73 -4.06 23.63
C LYS A 65 15.81 -4.50 22.66
N THR A 66 15.65 -4.22 21.37
CA THR A 66 16.67 -4.54 20.35
C THR A 66 17.96 -3.76 20.59
N MET A 67 17.85 -2.46 20.91
CA MET A 67 18.99 -1.56 21.06
C MET A 67 19.74 -1.72 22.40
N PHE A 68 19.00 -1.86 23.50
CA PHE A 68 19.51 -1.80 24.87
C PHE A 68 19.32 -3.10 25.66
N GLY A 69 18.64 -4.11 25.10
CA GLY A 69 18.27 -5.32 25.84
C GLY A 69 17.30 -4.99 26.98
N GLU A 70 17.63 -5.42 28.19
CA GLU A 70 16.86 -5.13 29.40
C GLU A 70 17.31 -3.84 30.10
N ALA A 71 18.27 -3.09 29.54
CA ALA A 71 18.76 -1.85 30.14
C ALA A 71 17.79 -0.68 29.91
N ASN A 72 17.70 0.23 30.89
CA ASN A 72 16.87 1.43 30.77
C ASN A 72 17.37 2.32 29.62
N PRO A 73 16.53 2.59 28.60
CA PRO A 73 16.92 3.41 27.46
C PRO A 73 16.91 4.91 27.77
N LEU A 74 16.21 5.37 28.82
CA LEU A 74 16.07 6.79 29.11
C LEU A 74 17.43 7.46 29.44
N GLY A 75 17.64 8.64 28.86
CA GLY A 75 18.86 9.44 28.99
C GLY A 75 20.02 8.97 28.12
N ARG A 76 19.93 7.80 27.46
CA ARG A 76 20.97 7.28 26.57
C ARG A 76 21.00 8.03 25.25
N LEU A 77 22.19 8.11 24.65
CA LEU A 77 22.40 8.67 23.33
C LEU A 77 22.39 7.55 22.28
N ILE A 78 21.73 7.80 21.17
CA ILE A 78 21.84 7.00 19.95
C ILE A 78 22.40 7.86 18.84
N THR A 79 23.28 7.30 18.03
CA THR A 79 23.81 7.97 16.85
C THR A 79 22.94 7.64 15.65
N CYS A 80 22.40 8.68 15.03
CA CYS A 80 21.60 8.62 13.83
C CYS A 80 22.43 9.07 12.63
N GLY A 81 22.43 8.28 11.55
CA GLY A 81 23.14 8.63 10.32
C GLY A 81 24.66 8.68 10.51
N ARG A 82 25.32 9.78 10.09
CA ARG A 82 26.79 9.85 10.11
C ARG A 82 27.38 10.36 11.43
N ARG A 83 26.75 11.32 12.12
CA ARG A 83 27.28 11.95 13.36
C ARG A 83 26.22 12.64 14.24
N ASP A 84 24.94 12.45 13.98
CA ASP A 84 23.91 13.21 14.71
C ASP A 84 23.49 12.40 15.94
N GLU A 85 23.81 12.87 17.14
CA GLU A 85 23.43 12.20 18.39
C GLU A 85 22.07 12.71 18.87
N VAL A 86 21.16 11.78 19.19
CA VAL A 86 19.89 12.08 19.85
C VAL A 86 19.78 11.35 21.18
N GLN A 87 19.23 12.04 22.18
CA GLN A 87 18.97 11.51 23.50
C GLN A 87 17.57 10.92 23.58
N ILE A 88 17.46 9.71 24.10
CA ILE A 88 16.17 9.06 24.36
C ILE A 88 15.58 9.65 25.64
N THR A 89 14.40 10.25 25.52
CA THR A 89 13.69 10.95 26.60
C THR A 89 12.33 10.33 26.92
N GLY A 90 11.86 9.41 26.08
CA GLY A 90 10.60 8.70 26.27
C GLY A 90 10.64 7.26 25.78
N LEU A 91 9.86 6.41 26.44
CA LEU A 91 9.60 5.02 26.06
C LEU A 91 8.09 4.79 26.01
N VAL A 92 7.60 4.37 24.84
CA VAL A 92 6.19 4.06 24.60
C VAL A 92 6.01 2.58 24.24
N ALA A 93 4.80 2.05 24.43
CA ALA A 93 4.43 0.74 23.92
C ALA A 93 4.47 0.74 22.38
N ASP A 94 4.65 -0.45 21.79
CA ASP A 94 4.62 -0.58 20.34
C ASP A 94 3.25 -0.15 19.77
N PRO A 95 3.21 0.60 18.65
CA PRO A 95 1.96 0.94 18.00
C PRO A 95 1.24 -0.34 17.53
N PRO A 96 -0.10 -0.34 17.49
CA PRO A 96 -0.84 -1.50 17.01
C PRO A 96 -0.50 -1.78 15.53
N PRO A 97 -0.47 -3.06 15.10
CA PRO A 97 0.00 -3.42 13.76
C PRO A 97 -0.85 -2.86 12.61
N ASN A 98 -2.09 -2.43 12.90
CA ASN A 98 -3.05 -1.88 11.95
C ASN A 98 -3.13 -0.34 11.95
N THR A 99 -2.02 0.35 12.27
CA THR A 99 -1.95 1.83 12.24
C THR A 99 -1.31 2.38 10.95
N ASP A 100 -1.67 3.61 10.58
CA ASP A 100 -0.97 4.42 9.58
C ASP A 100 0.27 5.13 10.14
N LEU A 101 0.50 5.05 11.46
CA LEU A 101 1.61 5.68 12.17
C LEU A 101 2.53 4.63 12.82
N PRO A 102 3.15 3.70 12.05
CA PRO A 102 3.92 2.57 12.59
C PRO A 102 5.34 2.96 13.04
N TYR A 103 5.53 4.22 13.46
CA TYR A 103 6.85 4.75 13.77
C TYR A 103 7.40 4.15 15.07
N THR A 104 8.63 3.67 15.00
CA THR A 104 9.35 3.03 16.12
C THR A 104 10.35 3.96 16.78
N LEU A 105 10.79 5.00 16.06
CA LEU A 105 11.66 6.06 16.55
C LEU A 105 11.08 7.42 16.15
N LEU A 106 10.69 8.23 17.14
CA LEU A 106 10.18 9.58 16.94
C LEU A 106 11.23 10.59 17.41
N ILE A 107 11.77 11.38 16.49
CA ILE A 107 12.77 12.40 16.76
C ILE A 107 12.11 13.77 16.63
N ARG A 108 12.55 14.77 17.40
CA ARG A 108 12.03 16.11 17.24
C ARG A 108 12.26 16.66 15.83
N TYR A 109 11.24 17.29 15.24
CA TYR A 109 11.27 17.77 13.85
C TYR A 109 12.37 18.79 13.55
N ASP A 110 12.62 19.71 14.47
CA ASP A 110 13.67 20.74 14.33
C ASP A 110 15.10 20.21 14.51
N PHE A 111 15.29 18.93 14.88
CA PHE A 111 16.61 18.29 15.01
C PHE A 111 17.47 18.47 13.76
N GLN A 112 16.82 18.40 12.60
CA GLN A 112 17.46 18.34 11.31
C GLN A 112 17.01 19.44 10.36
N GLN A 113 16.47 20.57 10.86
CA GLN A 113 16.14 21.71 10.00
C GLN A 113 17.36 22.19 9.20
N ARG A 114 17.50 21.59 8.04
CA ARG A 114 18.40 21.84 6.93
C ARG A 114 17.51 21.74 5.69
N GLY A 115 16.59 22.68 5.56
CA GLY A 115 15.59 22.62 4.50
C GLY A 115 14.94 23.96 4.26
N ASN A 116 15.53 24.71 3.33
CA ASN A 116 14.93 25.68 2.41
C ASN A 116 13.65 26.39 2.91
N ASP A 117 13.76 27.67 3.29
CA ASP A 117 12.67 28.55 3.77
C ASP A 117 11.66 28.93 2.66
N ASN A 118 11.50 28.09 1.64
CA ASN A 118 10.66 28.33 0.48
C ASN A 118 9.34 27.58 0.61
N TRP A 119 8.23 28.32 0.62
CA TRP A 119 6.86 27.80 0.62
C TRP A 119 6.53 26.84 -0.53
N ARG A 120 7.31 26.87 -1.62
CA ARG A 120 7.15 25.96 -2.78
C ARG A 120 7.80 24.58 -2.57
N SER A 121 8.57 24.40 -1.50
CA SER A 121 9.31 23.16 -1.21
C SER A 121 8.45 22.15 -0.44
N ILE A 122 7.34 21.72 -1.05
CA ILE A 122 6.44 20.70 -0.48
C ILE A 122 6.93 19.28 -0.78
N SER A 123 6.75 18.37 0.18
CA SER A 123 7.08 16.95 0.04
C SER A 123 5.92 16.10 0.55
N SER A 124 5.63 14.98 -0.12
CA SER A 124 4.67 13.98 0.37
C SER A 124 5.11 13.32 1.68
N ALA A 125 6.40 13.41 2.03
CA ALA A 125 6.94 12.94 3.30
C ALA A 125 6.62 13.88 4.49
N THR A 126 6.16 15.11 4.23
CA THR A 126 5.79 16.07 5.28
C THR A 126 4.28 16.07 5.47
N GLN A 127 3.83 15.64 6.65
CA GLN A 127 2.41 15.59 7.01
C GLN A 127 2.11 16.59 8.12
N CYS A 128 1.06 17.39 7.95
CA CYS A 128 0.58 18.33 8.96
C CYS A 128 -0.75 17.83 9.54
N TYR A 129 -0.76 17.62 10.85
CA TYR A 129 -1.94 17.16 11.58
C TYR A 129 -2.49 18.29 12.46
N LEU A 130 -3.81 18.43 12.45
CA LEU A 130 -4.53 19.47 13.19
C LEU A 130 -5.64 18.82 14.01
N LYS A 131 -5.74 19.15 15.30
CA LYS A 131 -6.83 18.72 16.17
C LYS A 131 -7.81 19.89 16.33
N LEU A 132 -9.01 19.75 15.76
CA LEU A 132 -10.06 20.77 15.86
C LEU A 132 -10.62 20.85 17.29
N ALA A 133 -10.97 22.06 17.73
CA ALA A 133 -11.65 22.26 19.01
C ALA A 133 -13.04 21.60 19.00
N PRO A 134 -13.57 21.17 20.17
CA PRO A 134 -14.90 20.58 20.25
C PRO A 134 -15.96 21.50 19.64
N GLY A 135 -16.74 21.00 18.68
CA GLY A 135 -17.80 21.74 17.99
C GLY A 135 -17.36 22.55 16.77
N ALA A 136 -16.05 22.63 16.46
CA ALA A 136 -15.58 23.24 15.22
C ALA A 136 -15.86 22.31 14.02
N GLN A 137 -16.36 22.90 12.92
CA GLN A 137 -16.60 22.20 11.66
C GLN A 137 -15.37 22.33 10.74
N ALA A 138 -15.07 21.31 9.95
CA ALA A 138 -13.91 21.35 9.06
C ALA A 138 -14.11 22.37 7.91
N GLU A 139 -15.36 22.57 7.49
CA GLU A 139 -15.75 23.44 6.39
C GLU A 139 -15.43 24.91 6.69
N SER A 140 -15.48 25.33 7.96
CA SER A 140 -15.18 26.70 8.38
C SER A 140 -13.71 27.08 8.25
N PHE A 141 -12.81 26.11 8.07
CA PHE A 141 -11.37 26.34 7.89
C PHE A 141 -10.95 26.61 6.43
N SER A 142 -11.85 26.40 5.47
CA SER A 142 -11.55 26.64 4.04
C SER A 142 -11.12 28.08 3.75
N VAL A 143 -11.85 29.06 4.30
CA VAL A 143 -11.56 30.49 4.13
C VAL A 143 -10.24 30.89 4.80
N PRO A 144 -9.98 30.57 6.09
CA PRO A 144 -8.68 30.81 6.72
C PRO A 144 -7.50 30.17 5.98
N LEU A 145 -7.66 28.95 5.47
CA LEU A 145 -6.60 28.26 4.71
C LEU A 145 -6.29 28.98 3.39
N HIS A 146 -7.31 29.46 2.68
CA HIS A 146 -7.09 30.24 1.47
C HIS A 146 -6.34 31.55 1.76
N ALA A 147 -6.79 32.30 2.77
CA ALA A 147 -6.11 33.52 3.21
C ALA A 147 -4.66 33.26 3.68
N PHE A 148 -4.39 32.08 4.26
CA PHE A 148 -3.04 31.68 4.63
C PHE A 148 -2.13 31.49 3.41
N ILE A 149 -2.64 30.89 2.33
CA ILE A 149 -1.91 30.70 1.07
C ILE A 149 -1.62 32.06 0.43
N GLU A 150 -2.64 32.92 0.28
CA GLU A 150 -2.48 34.26 -0.31
C GLU A 150 -1.47 35.13 0.44
N LYS A 151 -1.34 34.93 1.77
CA LYS A 151 -0.39 35.68 2.60
C LYS A 151 1.06 35.24 2.41
N HIS A 152 1.32 33.97 2.12
CA HIS A 152 2.67 33.40 2.16
C HIS A 152 3.20 32.95 0.79
N MET A 153 2.34 32.82 -0.22
CA MET A 153 2.71 32.42 -1.58
C MET A 153 2.53 33.58 -2.56
N GLU A 154 3.29 33.56 -3.66
CA GLU A 154 3.08 34.49 -4.75
C GLU A 154 1.70 34.29 -5.40
N LYS A 155 1.14 35.34 -5.99
CA LYS A 155 -0.24 35.34 -6.50
C LYS A 155 -0.53 34.20 -7.49
N GLU A 156 0.41 33.92 -8.40
CA GLU A 156 0.28 32.84 -9.38
C GLU A 156 0.26 31.45 -8.73
N ASP A 157 1.03 31.26 -7.65
CA ASP A 157 1.03 30.00 -6.89
C ASP A 157 -0.25 29.88 -6.04
N ALA A 158 -0.73 30.99 -5.47
CA ALA A 158 -1.95 31.03 -4.66
C ALA A 158 -3.23 30.70 -5.46
N GLU A 159 -3.24 30.99 -6.77
CA GLU A 159 -4.33 30.60 -7.67
C GLU A 159 -4.29 29.10 -8.05
N ARG A 160 -3.12 28.45 -7.94
CA ARG A 160 -2.91 27.05 -8.34
C ARG A 160 -2.92 26.06 -7.18
N ILE A 161 -2.52 26.50 -5.99
CA ILE A 161 -2.37 25.66 -4.81
C ILE A 161 -3.58 25.85 -3.91
N SER A 162 -4.22 24.74 -3.54
CA SER A 162 -5.28 24.72 -2.53
C SER A 162 -4.92 23.77 -1.41
N LEU A 163 -5.16 24.21 -0.17
CA LEU A 163 -5.04 23.39 1.02
C LEU A 163 -6.46 22.97 1.44
N SER A 164 -6.61 21.69 1.77
CA SER A 164 -7.89 21.15 2.24
C SER A 164 -7.68 20.27 3.46
N LEU A 165 -8.65 20.26 4.37
CA LEU A 165 -8.63 19.37 5.51
C LEU A 165 -9.15 18.00 5.11
N GLN A 166 -8.45 16.96 5.55
CA GLN A 166 -8.85 15.58 5.39
C GLN A 166 -9.15 14.99 6.77
N PRO A 167 -10.35 14.41 7.00
CA PRO A 167 -10.61 13.67 8.22
C PRO A 167 -9.65 12.49 8.35
N LEU A 168 -9.05 12.29 9.53
CA LEU A 168 -8.09 11.21 9.78
C LEU A 168 -8.67 9.82 9.42
N LEU A 169 -9.95 9.58 9.71
CA LEU A 169 -10.64 8.32 9.37
C LEU A 169 -10.80 8.07 7.87
N ALA A 170 -10.65 9.10 7.03
CA ALA A 170 -10.72 8.98 5.58
C ALA A 170 -9.35 8.75 4.92
N GLN A 171 -8.25 8.93 5.66
CA GLN A 171 -6.88 8.86 5.13
C GLN A 171 -6.60 7.51 4.44
N HIS A 172 -6.98 6.40 5.06
CA HIS A 172 -6.80 5.04 4.52
C HIS A 172 -7.43 4.80 3.13
N PHE A 173 -8.38 5.63 2.73
CA PHE A 173 -9.26 5.37 1.61
C PHE A 173 -9.23 6.42 0.50
N ASP A 174 -8.57 7.55 0.75
CA ASP A 174 -8.56 8.68 -0.16
C ASP A 174 -7.32 8.63 -1.04
N ASN A 175 -7.50 8.19 -2.27
CA ASN A 175 -6.39 8.07 -3.23
C ASN A 175 -5.94 9.42 -3.81
N ARG A 176 -6.59 10.54 -3.45
CA ARG A 176 -6.22 11.87 -3.93
C ARG A 176 -4.93 12.38 -3.27
N PHE A 177 -4.69 11.98 -2.03
CA PHE A 177 -3.54 12.41 -1.25
C PHE A 177 -2.65 11.18 -0.99
N GLN A 178 -1.51 11.09 -1.68
CA GLN A 178 -0.50 10.06 -1.42
C GLN A 178 0.29 10.38 -0.13
N GLY A 179 -0.39 10.59 1.00
CA GLY A 179 0.20 11.01 2.26
C GLY A 179 0.30 9.88 3.28
N GLY A 180 1.51 9.52 3.69
CA GLY A 180 1.81 8.56 4.78
C GLY A 180 2.72 7.41 4.32
N VAL A 181 2.70 6.28 5.02
CA VAL A 181 3.49 5.05 4.71
C VAL A 181 3.00 4.34 3.42
N GLY A 182 2.30 5.03 2.53
CA GLY A 182 1.87 4.48 1.23
C GLY A 182 0.80 3.38 1.31
N ARG A 183 0.04 3.28 2.41
CA ARG A 183 -0.94 2.20 2.65
C ARG A 183 -2.38 2.63 2.39
N THR A 184 -2.66 3.29 1.28
CA THR A 184 -4.05 3.56 0.91
C THR A 184 -4.66 2.32 0.26
N VAL A 185 -5.88 1.97 0.67
CA VAL A 185 -6.65 0.87 0.08
C VAL A 185 -7.90 1.46 -0.54
N SER A 186 -8.16 1.10 -1.81
CA SER A 186 -9.41 1.49 -2.47
C SER A 186 -10.62 0.96 -1.69
N LYS A 187 -11.53 1.84 -1.27
CA LYS A 187 -12.83 1.45 -0.66
C LYS A 187 -13.53 0.42 -1.54
N THR A 188 -13.47 0.61 -2.85
CA THR A 188 -14.10 -0.26 -3.84
C THR A 188 -13.49 -1.65 -3.81
N ALA A 189 -12.17 -1.78 -3.64
CA ALA A 189 -11.50 -3.08 -3.55
C ALA A 189 -11.93 -3.81 -2.27
N PHE A 190 -11.96 -3.12 -1.13
CA PHE A 190 -12.40 -3.72 0.13
C PHE A 190 -13.87 -4.16 0.09
N LEU A 191 -14.75 -3.30 -0.45
CA LEU A 191 -16.16 -3.63 -0.68
C LEU A 191 -16.34 -4.80 -1.65
N ALA A 192 -15.52 -4.87 -2.71
CA ALA A 192 -15.54 -5.99 -3.65
C ALA A 192 -15.14 -7.31 -2.98
N LEU A 193 -14.10 -7.32 -2.14
CA LEU A 193 -13.72 -8.50 -1.35
C LEU A 193 -14.86 -8.95 -0.43
N GLY A 194 -15.48 -8.01 0.29
CA GLY A 194 -16.64 -8.30 1.15
C GLY A 194 -17.83 -8.86 0.36
N LEU A 195 -18.11 -8.28 -0.81
CA LEU A 195 -19.18 -8.75 -1.71
C LEU A 195 -18.90 -10.16 -2.23
N ILE A 196 -17.66 -10.46 -2.65
CA ILE A 196 -17.25 -11.80 -3.09
C ILE A 196 -17.45 -12.80 -1.95
N GLY A 197 -17.00 -12.48 -0.74
CA GLY A 197 -17.20 -13.34 0.45
C GLY A 197 -18.69 -13.61 0.72
N LEU A 198 -19.52 -12.57 0.68
CA LEU A 198 -20.97 -12.69 0.85
C LEU A 198 -21.61 -13.60 -0.22
N VAL A 199 -21.23 -13.41 -1.49
CA VAL A 199 -21.73 -14.20 -2.62
C VAL A 199 -21.32 -15.68 -2.49
N LEU A 200 -20.08 -15.96 -2.05
CA LEU A 200 -19.61 -17.31 -1.77
C LEU A 200 -20.40 -17.99 -0.64
N ILE A 201 -20.67 -17.27 0.46
CA ILE A 201 -21.48 -17.78 1.58
C ILE A 201 -22.90 -18.10 1.11
N ILE A 202 -23.54 -17.18 0.36
CA ILE A 202 -24.89 -17.41 -0.19
C ILE A 202 -24.89 -18.65 -1.09
N THR A 203 -23.89 -18.79 -1.95
CA THR A 203 -23.75 -19.93 -2.86
C THR A 203 -23.59 -21.25 -2.09
N ALA A 204 -22.80 -21.26 -1.02
CA ALA A 204 -22.63 -22.40 -0.15
C ALA A 204 -23.94 -22.78 0.58
N CYS A 205 -24.68 -21.80 1.11
CA CYS A 205 -25.99 -22.01 1.73
C CYS A 205 -26.99 -22.61 0.73
N ILE A 206 -27.05 -22.07 -0.49
CA ILE A 206 -27.91 -22.58 -1.56
C ILE A 206 -27.56 -24.03 -1.89
N ASN A 207 -26.26 -24.33 -2.02
CA ASN A 207 -25.79 -25.68 -2.29
C ASN A 207 -26.20 -26.66 -1.16
N PHE A 208 -26.04 -26.25 0.10
CA PHE A 208 -26.45 -27.05 1.25
C PHE A 208 -27.97 -27.29 1.28
N VAL A 209 -28.77 -26.25 0.99
CA VAL A 209 -30.23 -26.37 0.87
C VAL A 209 -30.61 -27.34 -0.23
N ASN A 210 -29.97 -27.26 -1.39
CA ASN A 210 -30.21 -28.15 -2.53
C ASN A 210 -29.89 -29.61 -2.18
N LEU A 211 -28.75 -29.87 -1.53
CA LEU A 211 -28.33 -31.19 -1.10
C LEU A 211 -29.28 -31.78 -0.05
N ASN A 212 -29.61 -31.02 1.00
CA ASN A 212 -30.51 -31.48 2.05
C ASN A 212 -31.94 -31.70 1.56
N THR A 213 -32.41 -30.88 0.62
CA THR A 213 -33.73 -31.07 0.00
C THR A 213 -33.76 -32.33 -0.86
N ALA A 214 -32.66 -32.70 -1.53
CA ALA A 214 -32.56 -33.96 -2.26
C ALA A 214 -32.56 -35.17 -1.30
N LEU A 215 -31.81 -35.08 -0.20
CA LEU A 215 -31.77 -36.11 0.85
C LEU A 215 -33.08 -36.21 1.65
N ALA A 216 -33.92 -35.17 1.62
CA ALA A 216 -35.17 -35.13 2.36
C ALA A 216 -36.15 -36.26 1.96
N VAL A 217 -36.06 -36.77 0.73
CA VAL A 217 -36.87 -37.91 0.26
C VAL A 217 -36.54 -39.18 1.04
N HIS A 218 -35.25 -39.42 1.34
CA HIS A 218 -34.82 -40.55 2.15
C HIS A 218 -35.20 -40.37 3.62
N ARG A 219 -35.14 -39.13 4.14
CA ARG A 219 -35.50 -38.78 5.52
C ARG A 219 -37.02 -38.66 5.76
N ALA A 220 -37.84 -38.68 4.71
CA ALA A 220 -39.30 -38.53 4.83
C ALA A 220 -39.93 -39.66 5.67
N LYS A 221 -39.45 -40.91 5.52
CA LYS A 221 -39.93 -42.07 6.30
C LYS A 221 -39.65 -41.91 7.79
N GLU A 222 -38.44 -41.48 8.15
CA GLU A 222 -38.03 -41.22 9.54
C GLU A 222 -38.90 -40.14 10.20
N VAL A 223 -39.17 -39.04 9.48
CA VAL A 223 -40.06 -37.96 9.95
C VAL A 223 -41.48 -38.45 10.14
N GLY A 224 -41.99 -39.28 9.21
CA GLY A 224 -43.32 -39.90 9.30
C GLY A 224 -43.48 -40.73 10.57
N VAL A 225 -42.52 -41.60 10.87
CA VAL A 225 -42.50 -42.43 12.10
C VAL A 225 -42.46 -41.55 13.35
N ARG A 226 -41.58 -40.54 13.40
CA ARG A 226 -41.46 -39.63 14.57
C ARG A 226 -42.74 -38.85 14.87
N LYS A 227 -43.49 -38.45 13.83
CA LYS A 227 -44.79 -37.77 14.00
C LYS A 227 -45.88 -38.69 14.52
N VAL A 228 -45.91 -39.95 14.06
CA VAL A 228 -46.82 -40.97 14.61
C VAL A 228 -46.51 -41.24 16.09
N LEU A 229 -45.23 -41.20 16.47
CA LEU A 229 -44.76 -41.27 17.86
C LEU A 229 -44.97 -39.97 18.66
N GLY A 230 -45.72 -38.99 18.14
CA GLY A 230 -46.13 -37.78 18.87
C GLY A 230 -45.16 -36.60 18.79
N SER A 231 -44.15 -36.63 17.93
CA SER A 231 -43.25 -35.47 17.76
C SER A 231 -43.97 -34.28 17.12
N SER A 232 -43.98 -33.13 17.80
CA SER A 232 -44.54 -31.89 17.26
C SER A 232 -43.67 -31.32 16.13
N ARG A 233 -44.29 -30.58 15.21
CA ARG A 233 -43.61 -29.94 14.06
C ARG A 233 -42.44 -29.06 14.50
N LEU A 234 -42.60 -28.30 15.59
CA LEU A 234 -41.58 -27.41 16.13
C LEU A 234 -40.37 -28.20 16.67
N ARG A 235 -40.62 -29.33 17.37
CA ARG A 235 -39.54 -30.19 17.90
C ARG A 235 -38.73 -30.84 16.78
N LEU A 236 -39.38 -31.26 15.69
CA LEU A 236 -38.69 -31.74 14.48
C LEU A 236 -37.85 -30.65 13.82
N MET A 237 -38.38 -29.43 13.68
CA MET A 237 -37.62 -28.30 13.13
C MET A 237 -36.39 -27.96 13.98
N ALA A 238 -36.54 -27.92 15.31
CA ALA A 238 -35.44 -27.66 16.23
C ALA A 238 -34.32 -28.72 16.12
N ASN A 239 -34.67 -30.01 16.00
CA ASN A 239 -33.67 -31.07 15.81
C ASN A 239 -32.89 -30.93 14.51
N PHE A 240 -33.57 -30.64 13.39
CA PHE A 240 -32.89 -30.44 12.09
C PHE A 240 -32.04 -29.17 12.07
N LEU A 241 -32.50 -28.10 12.73
CA LEU A 241 -31.73 -26.88 12.86
C LEU A 241 -30.51 -27.09 13.76
N GLY A 242 -30.62 -27.91 14.82
CA GLY A 242 -29.50 -28.33 15.66
C GLY A 242 -28.47 -29.19 14.92
N GLU A 243 -28.91 -30.11 14.06
CA GLU A 243 -28.03 -30.87 13.17
C GLU A 243 -27.27 -29.93 12.21
N THR A 244 -27.98 -28.97 11.62
CA THR A 244 -27.36 -27.95 10.76
C THR A 244 -26.37 -27.09 11.54
N ALA A 245 -26.73 -26.68 12.76
CA ALA A 245 -25.86 -25.90 13.64
C ALA A 245 -24.57 -26.66 13.95
N LEU A 246 -24.64 -27.96 14.26
CA LEU A 246 -23.47 -28.77 14.52
C LEU A 246 -22.55 -28.86 13.28
N ILE A 247 -23.12 -29.06 12.10
CA ILE A 247 -22.36 -29.09 10.84
C ILE A 247 -21.70 -27.72 10.58
N THR A 248 -22.43 -26.62 10.76
CA THR A 248 -21.91 -25.26 10.60
C THR A 248 -20.77 -24.99 11.59
N LEU A 249 -20.90 -25.42 12.84
CA LEU A 249 -19.86 -25.25 13.86
C LEU A 249 -18.57 -25.97 13.46
N LEU A 250 -18.68 -27.23 13.02
CA LEU A 250 -17.54 -28.00 12.53
C LEU A 250 -16.92 -27.38 11.27
N ALA A 251 -17.74 -26.84 10.36
CA ALA A 251 -17.26 -26.14 9.18
C ALA A 251 -16.51 -24.85 9.52
N ILE A 252 -16.99 -24.05 10.49
CA ILE A 252 -16.29 -22.86 10.96
C ILE A 252 -14.96 -23.24 11.62
N ALA A 253 -14.94 -24.27 12.47
CA ALA A 253 -13.71 -24.75 13.09
C ALA A 253 -12.67 -25.20 12.03
N ALA A 254 -13.12 -25.94 11.01
CA ALA A 254 -12.27 -26.32 9.89
C ALA A 254 -11.78 -25.09 9.10
N ALA A 255 -12.66 -24.12 8.81
CA ALA A 255 -12.32 -22.90 8.10
C ALA A 255 -11.28 -22.06 8.85
N LEU A 256 -11.38 -21.96 10.18
CA LEU A 256 -10.38 -21.29 11.02
C LEU A 256 -9.02 -22.00 10.96
N ALA A 257 -9.00 -23.33 11.02
CA ALA A 257 -7.76 -24.09 10.88
C ALA A 257 -7.12 -23.90 9.49
N PHE A 258 -7.93 -23.90 8.43
CA PHE A 258 -7.45 -23.61 7.07
C PHE A 258 -6.92 -22.18 6.94
N ALA A 259 -7.61 -21.20 7.51
CA ALA A 259 -7.19 -19.81 7.47
C ALA A 259 -5.84 -19.63 8.19
N GLU A 260 -5.65 -20.22 9.37
CA GLU A 260 -4.38 -20.17 10.10
C GLU A 260 -3.20 -20.73 9.29
N ILE A 261 -3.41 -21.78 8.51
CA ILE A 261 -2.38 -22.40 7.66
C ILE A 261 -2.08 -21.54 6.41
N MET A 262 -3.11 -20.92 5.83
CA MET A 262 -2.99 -20.18 4.57
C MET A 262 -2.55 -18.73 4.74
N LEU A 263 -2.87 -18.09 5.87
CA LEU A 263 -2.54 -16.69 6.12
C LEU A 263 -1.04 -16.40 5.99
N PRO A 264 -0.09 -17.17 6.56
CA PRO A 264 1.34 -16.92 6.41
C PRO A 264 1.81 -16.91 4.94
N GLN A 265 1.23 -17.80 4.11
CA GLN A 265 1.53 -17.82 2.68
C GLN A 265 1.02 -16.54 2.00
N LEU A 266 -0.18 -16.08 2.39
CA LEU A 266 -0.74 -14.83 1.89
C LEU A 266 0.05 -13.60 2.33
N GLN A 267 0.59 -13.59 3.55
CA GLN A 267 1.46 -12.52 4.06
C GLN A 267 2.70 -12.35 3.17
N SER A 268 3.32 -13.45 2.74
CA SER A 268 4.50 -13.40 1.87
C SER A 268 4.23 -12.78 0.49
N ILE A 269 3.00 -12.91 -0.01
CA ILE A 269 2.58 -12.39 -1.31
C ILE A 269 2.11 -10.94 -1.18
N MET A 270 1.34 -10.64 -0.14
CA MET A 270 0.73 -9.32 0.04
C MET A 270 1.65 -8.31 0.74
N GLY A 271 2.69 -8.76 1.45
CA GLY A 271 3.57 -7.90 2.23
C GLY A 271 2.93 -7.32 3.50
N TYR A 272 1.72 -7.75 3.85
CA TYR A 272 1.01 -7.34 5.08
C TYR A 272 1.04 -8.45 6.12
N ARG A 273 1.16 -8.09 7.40
CA ARG A 273 0.93 -9.02 8.50
C ARG A 273 -0.58 -9.23 8.68
N LEU A 274 -1.03 -10.46 8.46
CA LEU A 274 -2.42 -10.89 8.57
C LEU A 274 -2.51 -11.90 9.70
N GLU A 275 -3.06 -11.51 10.85
CA GLU A 275 -3.14 -12.37 12.03
C GLU A 275 -4.61 -12.59 12.43
N LEU A 276 -4.96 -13.85 12.74
CA LEU A 276 -6.26 -14.20 13.32
C LEU A 276 -6.22 -14.04 14.84
N ASN A 277 -6.52 -12.85 15.33
CA ASN A 277 -6.60 -12.62 16.76
C ASN A 277 -7.99 -12.96 17.32
N LEU A 278 -8.27 -14.25 17.48
CA LEU A 278 -9.55 -14.75 18.00
C LEU A 278 -9.80 -14.39 19.48
N THR A 279 -8.74 -14.20 20.27
CA THR A 279 -8.82 -13.99 21.73
C THR A 279 -8.78 -12.53 22.15
N GLY A 280 -8.11 -11.66 21.36
CA GLY A 280 -7.92 -10.25 21.68
C GLY A 280 -8.90 -9.31 20.99
N ASP A 281 -9.58 -9.75 19.92
CA ASP A 281 -10.51 -8.93 19.16
C ASP A 281 -11.97 -9.39 19.34
N PHE A 282 -12.72 -8.65 20.15
CA PHE A 282 -14.14 -8.92 20.40
C PHE A 282 -15.01 -8.77 19.13
N PHE A 283 -14.59 -7.95 18.16
CA PHE A 283 -15.32 -7.80 16.89
C PHE A 283 -15.26 -9.08 16.05
N VAL A 284 -14.11 -9.76 16.02
CA VAL A 284 -13.96 -11.03 15.29
C VAL A 284 -14.84 -12.11 15.91
N ALA A 285 -14.84 -12.23 17.24
CA ALA A 285 -15.71 -13.17 17.94
C ALA A 285 -17.20 -12.89 17.69
N GLY A 286 -17.61 -11.61 17.75
CA GLY A 286 -18.97 -11.18 17.42
C GLY A 286 -19.37 -11.47 15.97
N TYR A 287 -18.45 -11.25 15.02
CA TYR A 287 -18.65 -11.57 13.61
C TYR A 287 -18.81 -13.08 13.37
N LEU A 288 -17.97 -13.92 13.98
CA LEU A 288 -18.08 -15.37 13.86
C LEU A 288 -19.39 -15.91 14.44
N LEU A 289 -19.85 -15.35 15.57
CA LEU A 289 -21.14 -15.69 16.16
C LEU A 289 -22.30 -15.30 15.23
N LEU A 290 -22.25 -14.08 14.66
CA LEU A 290 -23.22 -13.61 13.67
C LEU A 290 -23.23 -14.53 12.45
N LEU A 291 -22.06 -14.88 11.92
CA LEU A 291 -21.91 -15.74 10.76
C LEU A 291 -22.46 -17.15 11.04
N PHE A 292 -22.14 -17.72 12.18
CA PHE A 292 -22.67 -19.01 12.63
C PHE A 292 -24.21 -19.01 12.68
N ALA A 293 -24.79 -18.00 13.33
CA ALA A 293 -26.24 -17.86 13.42
C ALA A 293 -26.89 -17.67 12.04
N ALA A 294 -26.32 -16.77 11.22
CA ALA A 294 -26.83 -16.46 9.89
C ALA A 294 -26.78 -17.67 8.97
N VAL A 295 -25.65 -18.38 8.88
CA VAL A 295 -25.49 -19.57 8.02
C VAL A 295 -26.41 -20.69 8.48
N THR A 296 -26.48 -20.97 9.79
CA THR A 296 -27.35 -22.01 10.34
C THR A 296 -28.82 -21.73 10.02
N LEU A 297 -29.26 -20.47 10.13
CA LEU A 297 -30.62 -20.06 9.77
C LEU A 297 -30.85 -20.13 8.26
N LEU A 298 -29.99 -19.53 7.45
CA LEU A 298 -30.17 -19.47 5.99
C LEU A 298 -30.11 -20.87 5.35
N ALA A 299 -29.17 -21.71 5.75
CA ALA A 299 -28.98 -23.05 5.20
C ALA A 299 -29.94 -24.07 5.80
N GLY A 300 -30.29 -23.96 7.08
CA GLY A 300 -31.07 -24.94 7.82
C GLY A 300 -32.58 -24.69 7.83
N PHE A 301 -33.02 -23.43 7.76
CA PHE A 301 -34.45 -23.10 7.94
C PHE A 301 -35.33 -23.70 6.85
N TYR A 302 -34.94 -23.58 5.57
CA TYR A 302 -35.75 -24.10 4.47
C TYR A 302 -35.87 -25.64 4.49
N PRO A 303 -34.77 -26.42 4.59
CA PRO A 303 -34.85 -27.88 4.73
C PRO A 303 -35.62 -28.32 5.97
N ALA A 304 -35.39 -27.69 7.13
CA ALA A 304 -36.07 -28.02 8.38
C ALA A 304 -37.59 -27.79 8.28
N PHE A 305 -38.01 -26.65 7.72
CA PHE A 305 -39.43 -26.36 7.50
C PHE A 305 -40.05 -27.33 6.49
N HIS A 306 -39.34 -27.64 5.40
CA HIS A 306 -39.79 -28.55 4.36
C HIS A 306 -39.98 -29.98 4.90
N LEU A 307 -38.97 -30.53 5.58
CA LEU A 307 -39.02 -31.85 6.21
C LEU A 307 -40.11 -31.93 7.28
N ALA A 308 -40.21 -30.93 8.15
CA ALA A 308 -41.23 -30.91 9.19
C ALA A 308 -42.65 -30.73 8.64
N SER A 309 -42.84 -30.39 7.36
CA SER A 309 -44.16 -30.26 6.73
C SER A 309 -44.76 -31.57 6.21
N PHE A 310 -44.00 -32.67 6.13
CA PHE A 310 -44.50 -33.96 5.61
C PHE A 310 -45.57 -34.59 6.51
N THR A 311 -46.68 -35.06 5.95
CA THR A 311 -47.69 -35.80 6.72
C THR A 311 -47.33 -37.29 6.80
N PRO A 312 -47.73 -38.01 7.87
CA PRO A 312 -47.49 -39.45 8.00
C PRO A 312 -48.07 -40.28 6.84
N ALA A 313 -49.22 -39.86 6.32
CA ALA A 313 -49.88 -40.50 5.18
C ALA A 313 -49.08 -40.33 3.87
N ASP A 314 -48.47 -39.16 3.66
CA ASP A 314 -47.62 -38.88 2.48
C ASP A 314 -46.26 -39.59 2.57
N ALA A 315 -45.75 -39.85 3.78
CA ALA A 315 -44.46 -40.50 4.00
C ALA A 315 -44.49 -42.02 3.75
N ILE A 316 -45.66 -42.66 3.88
CA ILE A 316 -45.83 -44.12 3.80
C ILE A 316 -46.40 -44.57 2.43
N ARG A 317 -47.18 -43.72 1.74
CA ARG A 317 -47.78 -44.06 0.43
C ARG A 317 -46.77 -43.78 -0.70
N SER A 318 -45.96 -44.79 -1.05
CA SER A 318 -44.75 -44.68 -1.90
C SER A 318 -44.93 -44.24 -3.37
N ASN A 319 -46.10 -43.79 -3.82
CA ASN A 319 -46.39 -43.76 -5.27
C ASN A 319 -47.05 -42.49 -5.82
N ARG A 320 -46.72 -41.32 -5.25
CA ARG A 320 -46.89 -40.07 -5.99
C ARG A 320 -45.56 -39.34 -6.07
N PRO A 321 -45.00 -39.07 -7.27
CA PRO A 321 -43.94 -38.09 -7.36
C PRO A 321 -44.53 -36.81 -6.78
N ALA A 322 -43.79 -36.16 -5.88
CA ALA A 322 -44.21 -34.93 -5.23
C ALA A 322 -44.25 -33.76 -6.25
N SER A 323 -45.11 -33.84 -7.26
CA SER A 323 -45.39 -32.77 -8.20
C SER A 323 -46.41 -31.81 -7.59
N ARG A 324 -46.01 -31.09 -6.52
CA ARG A 324 -46.61 -29.77 -6.27
C ARG A 324 -45.90 -28.81 -7.21
N ALA A 325 -46.60 -28.43 -8.28
CA ALA A 325 -46.11 -27.66 -9.42
C ALA A 325 -45.37 -26.34 -9.08
N GLY A 326 -45.42 -25.84 -7.84
CA GLY A 326 -44.63 -24.67 -7.38
C GLY A 326 -43.32 -24.96 -6.63
N LYS A 327 -43.11 -26.19 -6.12
CA LYS A 327 -41.96 -26.49 -5.21
C LYS A 327 -40.66 -26.85 -5.95
N GLY A 328 -40.75 -27.41 -7.15
CA GLY A 328 -39.59 -27.67 -8.01
C GLY A 328 -39.01 -26.40 -8.63
N LEU A 329 -39.83 -25.34 -8.77
CA LEU A 329 -39.43 -24.07 -9.37
C LEU A 329 -38.40 -23.35 -8.49
N LEU A 330 -38.64 -23.27 -7.17
CA LEU A 330 -37.68 -22.63 -6.24
C LEU A 330 -36.31 -23.32 -6.28
N ARG A 331 -36.27 -24.66 -6.22
CA ARG A 331 -35.01 -25.41 -6.33
C ARG A 331 -34.33 -25.17 -7.68
N LYS A 332 -35.07 -25.22 -8.78
CA LYS A 332 -34.51 -24.94 -10.11
C LYS A 332 -33.93 -23.52 -10.18
N SER A 333 -34.65 -22.51 -9.67
CA SER A 333 -34.18 -21.12 -9.61
C SER A 333 -32.93 -20.98 -8.74
N LEU A 334 -32.88 -21.60 -7.57
CA LEU A 334 -31.72 -21.59 -6.68
C LEU A 334 -30.49 -22.24 -7.33
N VAL A 335 -30.67 -23.39 -8.00
CA VAL A 335 -29.60 -24.07 -8.74
C VAL A 335 -29.10 -23.20 -9.90
N VAL A 336 -30.00 -22.62 -10.70
CA VAL A 336 -29.63 -21.73 -11.81
C VAL A 336 -28.88 -20.50 -11.29
N LEU A 337 -29.34 -19.89 -10.19
CA LEU A 337 -28.68 -18.75 -9.56
C LEU A 337 -27.26 -19.12 -9.07
N GLN A 338 -27.10 -20.27 -8.41
CA GLN A 338 -25.79 -20.78 -7.96
C GLN A 338 -24.83 -20.96 -9.14
N PHE A 339 -25.28 -21.61 -10.22
CA PHE A 339 -24.44 -21.82 -11.39
C PHE A 339 -24.11 -20.50 -12.11
N ALA A 340 -25.07 -19.58 -12.23
CA ALA A 340 -24.83 -18.25 -12.80
C ALA A 340 -23.78 -17.48 -12.01
N ILE A 341 -23.89 -17.46 -10.67
CA ILE A 341 -22.89 -16.84 -9.79
C ILE A 341 -21.52 -17.47 -9.99
N SER A 342 -21.44 -18.81 -9.97
CA SER A 342 -20.18 -19.54 -10.09
C SER A 342 -19.50 -19.29 -11.45
N GLN A 343 -20.29 -19.28 -12.53
CA GLN A 343 -19.79 -18.98 -13.88
C GLN A 343 -19.26 -17.55 -13.97
N THR A 344 -19.99 -16.56 -13.42
CA THR A 344 -19.53 -15.16 -13.37
C THR A 344 -18.21 -15.03 -12.62
N LEU A 345 -18.06 -15.68 -11.46
CA LEU A 345 -16.81 -15.65 -10.69
C LEU A 345 -15.65 -16.28 -11.48
N ILE A 346 -15.87 -17.41 -12.16
CA ILE A 346 -14.85 -18.05 -13.01
C ILE A 346 -14.45 -17.11 -14.16
N ILE A 347 -15.40 -16.45 -14.82
CA ILE A 347 -15.14 -15.45 -15.86
C ILE A 347 -14.31 -14.28 -15.29
N CYS A 348 -14.69 -13.73 -14.14
CA CYS A 348 -13.93 -12.65 -13.50
C CYS A 348 -12.48 -13.07 -13.20
N VAL A 349 -12.26 -14.27 -12.69
CA VAL A 349 -10.90 -14.79 -12.43
C VAL A 349 -10.10 -14.94 -13.73
N MET A 350 -10.72 -15.45 -14.80
CA MET A 350 -10.04 -15.54 -16.10
C MET A 350 -9.67 -14.17 -16.67
N VAL A 351 -10.55 -13.17 -16.52
CA VAL A 351 -10.26 -11.79 -16.94
C VAL A 351 -9.12 -11.20 -16.11
N ILE A 352 -9.12 -11.37 -14.80
CA ILE A 352 -8.03 -10.89 -13.91
C ILE A 352 -6.71 -11.57 -14.28
N ALA A 353 -6.71 -12.88 -14.54
CA ALA A 353 -5.53 -13.61 -14.96
C ALA A 353 -4.99 -13.07 -16.30
N GLY A 354 -5.87 -12.85 -17.29
CA GLY A 354 -5.49 -12.26 -18.57
C GLY A 354 -4.98 -10.82 -18.45
N GLN A 355 -5.58 -10.01 -17.57
CA GLN A 355 -5.06 -8.67 -17.26
C GLN A 355 -3.67 -8.75 -16.61
N MET A 356 -3.46 -9.68 -15.67
CA MET A 356 -2.16 -9.85 -15.01
C MET A 356 -1.07 -10.26 -16.00
N ASP A 357 -1.39 -11.14 -16.95
CA ASP A 357 -0.47 -11.53 -18.04
C ASP A 357 -0.15 -10.35 -18.96
N TYR A 358 -1.15 -9.51 -19.29
CA TYR A 358 -0.93 -8.26 -20.02
C TYR A 358 -0.01 -7.31 -19.23
N PHE A 359 -0.28 -7.07 -17.95
CA PHE A 359 0.55 -6.19 -17.10
C PHE A 359 2.01 -6.67 -17.03
N ARG A 360 2.23 -8.00 -17.00
CA ARG A 360 3.58 -8.59 -16.99
C ARG A 360 4.29 -8.48 -18.33
N SER A 361 3.57 -8.45 -19.44
CA SER A 361 4.15 -8.47 -20.80
C SER A 361 4.10 -7.12 -21.53
N ALA A 362 3.39 -6.13 -21.00
CA ALA A 362 3.28 -4.80 -21.57
C ALA A 362 4.68 -4.17 -21.77
N ASP A 363 4.86 -3.54 -22.94
CA ASP A 363 6.05 -2.74 -23.24
C ASP A 363 6.02 -1.47 -22.39
N MET A 364 6.98 -1.35 -21.49
CA MET A 364 7.14 -0.19 -20.60
C MET A 364 8.03 0.90 -21.23
N GLY A 365 8.55 0.67 -22.44
CA GLY A 365 9.55 1.54 -23.08
C GLY A 365 10.99 1.30 -22.63
N PHE A 366 11.20 0.31 -21.74
CA PHE A 366 12.52 -0.08 -21.22
C PHE A 366 12.58 -1.59 -20.92
N VAL A 367 13.80 -2.13 -20.88
CA VAL A 367 14.04 -3.55 -20.58
C VAL A 367 14.01 -3.77 -19.08
N LYS A 368 13.16 -4.70 -18.64
CA LYS A 368 12.98 -5.12 -17.24
C LYS A 368 13.59 -6.50 -16.97
N GLU A 369 13.82 -7.27 -18.03
CA GLU A 369 14.34 -8.62 -17.98
C GLU A 369 15.80 -8.58 -17.51
N ALA A 370 16.13 -9.44 -16.54
CA ALA A 370 17.48 -9.58 -16.01
C ALA A 370 18.08 -8.26 -15.46
N VAL A 371 17.25 -7.37 -14.93
CA VAL A 371 17.73 -6.19 -14.18
C VAL A 371 17.32 -6.33 -12.73
N VAL A 372 18.31 -6.36 -11.84
CA VAL A 372 18.11 -6.38 -10.39
C VAL A 372 18.28 -4.97 -9.85
N GLU A 373 17.25 -4.42 -9.22
CA GLU A 373 17.34 -3.12 -8.54
C GLU A 373 17.84 -3.30 -7.10
N LEU A 374 18.87 -2.54 -6.75
CA LEU A 374 19.49 -2.55 -5.42
C LEU A 374 19.41 -1.16 -4.81
N GLU A 375 18.95 -1.08 -3.57
CA GLU A 375 18.98 0.17 -2.82
C GLU A 375 20.41 0.49 -2.35
N LEU A 376 20.82 1.74 -2.56
CA LEU A 376 22.16 2.21 -2.28
C LEU A 376 22.23 2.90 -0.90
N PRO A 377 22.95 2.32 0.07
CA PRO A 377 23.06 2.92 1.41
C PRO A 377 24.03 4.11 1.46
N ILE A 378 24.85 4.31 0.41
CA ILE A 378 26.01 5.21 0.42
C ILE A 378 25.92 6.23 -0.71
N ARG A 379 25.94 7.51 -0.34
CA ARG A 379 25.86 8.66 -1.26
C ARG A 379 27.22 9.31 -1.53
N ASN A 380 28.28 8.51 -1.66
CA ASN A 380 29.64 8.98 -1.90
C ASN A 380 30.12 8.45 -3.25
N GLN A 381 30.43 9.36 -4.17
CA GLN A 381 30.79 9.04 -5.55
C GLN A 381 31.94 8.03 -5.63
N SER A 382 33.06 8.29 -4.95
CA SER A 382 34.23 7.40 -4.99
C SER A 382 33.94 5.97 -4.50
N ARG A 383 32.97 5.80 -3.59
CA ARG A 383 32.51 4.47 -3.16
C ARG A 383 31.55 3.84 -4.15
N LEU A 384 30.68 4.62 -4.80
CA LEU A 384 29.80 4.16 -5.86
C LEU A 384 30.61 3.71 -7.08
N ASP A 385 31.66 4.44 -7.45
CA ASP A 385 32.55 4.06 -8.55
C ASP A 385 33.26 2.74 -8.23
N ARG A 386 33.81 2.62 -7.02
CA ARG A 386 34.42 1.35 -6.57
C ARG A 386 33.40 0.22 -6.53
N PHE A 387 32.17 0.47 -6.07
CA PHE A 387 31.11 -0.53 -6.03
C PHE A 387 30.76 -1.01 -7.44
N LYS A 388 30.59 -0.08 -8.38
CA LYS A 388 30.36 -0.36 -9.80
C LYS A 388 31.47 -1.23 -10.38
N GLN A 389 32.72 -0.87 -10.14
CA GLN A 389 33.88 -1.64 -10.60
C GLN A 389 33.90 -3.05 -10.02
N LEU A 390 33.58 -3.23 -8.73
CA LEU A 390 33.52 -4.55 -8.09
C LEU A 390 32.39 -5.41 -8.68
N LEU A 391 31.24 -4.81 -8.99
CA LEU A 391 30.14 -5.53 -9.64
C LEU A 391 30.54 -5.97 -11.07
N LEU A 392 31.08 -5.05 -11.86
CA LEU A 392 31.49 -5.32 -13.24
C LEU A 392 32.66 -6.32 -13.37
N GLN A 393 33.37 -6.63 -12.28
CA GLN A 393 34.36 -7.73 -12.26
C GLN A 393 33.70 -9.11 -12.31
N HIS A 394 32.41 -9.22 -11.96
CA HIS A 394 31.69 -10.47 -12.00
C HIS A 394 31.18 -10.72 -13.42
N ALA A 395 31.60 -11.82 -14.05
CA ALA A 395 31.33 -12.09 -15.48
C ALA A 395 29.84 -12.11 -15.84
N ALA A 396 28.97 -12.47 -14.89
CA ALA A 396 27.51 -12.49 -15.09
C ALA A 396 26.85 -11.09 -15.07
N ILE A 397 27.58 -10.02 -14.75
CA ILE A 397 27.05 -8.65 -14.66
C ILE A 397 27.55 -7.86 -15.88
N ARG A 398 26.62 -7.42 -16.74
CA ARG A 398 26.95 -6.71 -17.98
C ARG A 398 27.06 -5.21 -17.82
N LYS A 399 26.09 -4.61 -17.13
CA LYS A 399 25.99 -3.15 -16.96
C LYS A 399 25.40 -2.81 -15.60
N VAL A 400 25.78 -1.64 -15.11
CA VAL A 400 25.27 -1.08 -13.87
C VAL A 400 24.95 0.39 -14.13
N GLY A 401 23.69 0.75 -13.96
CA GLY A 401 23.21 2.13 -14.04
C GLY A 401 22.75 2.59 -12.67
N TYR A 402 22.96 3.86 -12.37
CA TYR A 402 22.53 4.47 -11.12
C TYR A 402 21.39 5.45 -11.34
N SER A 403 20.47 5.52 -10.39
CA SER A 403 19.35 6.43 -10.45
C SER A 403 18.87 6.90 -9.07
N ASN A 404 18.09 7.98 -9.03
CA ASN A 404 17.43 8.41 -7.81
C ASN A 404 16.25 7.52 -7.39
N SER A 405 15.63 6.85 -8.34
CA SER A 405 14.49 5.94 -8.11
C SER A 405 14.49 4.87 -9.20
N GLY A 406 13.78 3.76 -8.95
CA GLY A 406 13.54 2.73 -9.96
C GLY A 406 12.97 3.33 -11.26
N THR A 407 13.16 2.66 -12.40
CA THR A 407 12.80 3.23 -13.71
C THR A 407 11.32 3.60 -13.79
N ALA A 408 10.46 2.76 -13.22
CA ALA A 408 9.07 3.07 -12.89
C ALA A 408 8.90 3.14 -11.36
N SER A 409 8.41 4.26 -10.84
CA SER A 409 8.30 4.50 -9.39
C SER A 409 7.10 5.40 -9.09
N GLU A 410 6.38 5.13 -8.00
CA GLU A 410 5.37 6.07 -7.48
C GLU A 410 6.01 7.25 -6.74
N SER A 411 7.27 7.11 -6.32
CA SER A 411 8.08 8.22 -5.79
C SER A 411 8.81 8.89 -6.96
N THR A 412 8.19 9.91 -7.54
CA THR A 412 8.77 10.75 -8.59
C THR A 412 9.10 12.14 -8.05
N TRP A 413 10.15 12.72 -8.60
CA TRP A 413 10.46 14.13 -8.35
C TRP A 413 9.94 14.91 -9.55
N SER A 414 9.38 16.09 -9.31
CA SER A 414 8.92 16.96 -10.39
C SER A 414 9.37 18.38 -10.13
N SER A 415 9.60 19.10 -11.21
CA SER A 415 10.02 20.50 -11.14
C SER A 415 9.46 21.26 -12.33
N ASN A 416 9.34 22.57 -12.16
CA ASN A 416 9.15 23.46 -13.28
C ASN A 416 10.46 23.54 -14.08
N TYR A 417 10.33 23.74 -15.38
CA TYR A 417 11.45 24.00 -16.27
C TYR A 417 11.16 25.25 -17.10
N THR A 418 12.25 25.90 -17.50
CA THR A 418 12.26 27.00 -18.44
C THR A 418 13.14 26.59 -19.61
N LEU A 419 12.56 26.53 -20.82
CA LEU A 419 13.26 26.24 -22.06
C LEU A 419 13.47 27.55 -22.82
N THR A 420 14.72 27.88 -23.10
CA THR A 420 15.08 29.07 -23.86
C THR A 420 15.17 28.74 -25.33
N ASP A 421 14.23 29.27 -26.11
CA ASP A 421 14.09 29.05 -27.54
C ASP A 421 14.35 30.34 -28.31
N SER A 422 15.62 30.66 -28.50
CA SER A 422 16.10 31.92 -29.12
C SER A 422 15.65 33.17 -28.33
N VAL A 423 14.37 33.55 -28.47
CA VAL A 423 13.73 34.71 -27.81
C VAL A 423 12.49 34.30 -27.02
N GLU A 424 11.88 33.14 -27.34
CA GLU A 424 10.71 32.63 -26.65
C GLU A 424 11.14 31.83 -25.41
N ILE A 425 10.53 32.15 -24.27
CA ILE A 425 10.71 31.40 -23.03
C ILE A 425 9.49 30.49 -22.87
N LYS A 426 9.71 29.18 -22.97
CA LYS A 426 8.67 28.17 -22.78
C LYS A 426 8.80 27.59 -21.38
N GLU A 427 7.70 27.57 -20.63
CA GLU A 427 7.66 27.01 -19.29
C GLU A 427 6.77 25.78 -19.23
N GLY A 428 7.14 24.84 -18.37
CA GLY A 428 6.35 23.64 -18.15
C GLY A 428 6.76 22.91 -16.90
N ARG A 429 6.15 21.75 -16.67
CA ARG A 429 6.48 20.84 -15.57
C ARG A 429 6.94 19.51 -16.14
N ALA A 430 7.99 18.96 -15.56
CA ALA A 430 8.52 17.65 -15.93
C ALA A 430 8.87 16.83 -14.69
N HIS A 431 8.80 15.51 -14.84
CA HIS A 431 9.44 14.57 -13.95
C HIS A 431 10.95 14.68 -14.08
N ILE A 432 11.64 14.78 -12.95
CA ILE A 432 13.08 14.91 -12.88
C ILE A 432 13.67 13.59 -12.39
N LYS A 433 14.55 13.01 -13.20
CA LYS A 433 15.26 11.77 -12.86
C LYS A 433 16.76 12.03 -12.80
N PHE A 434 17.37 11.73 -11.66
CA PHE A 434 18.83 11.73 -11.55
C PHE A 434 19.30 10.38 -12.00
N VAL A 435 20.13 10.37 -13.03
CA VAL A 435 20.68 9.12 -13.56
C VAL A 435 22.15 9.31 -13.87
N ASP A 436 22.91 8.22 -13.91
CA ASP A 436 24.27 8.23 -14.45
C ASP A 436 24.24 8.02 -15.97
N GLN A 437 25.42 8.13 -16.59
CA GLN A 437 25.59 7.92 -18.02
C GLN A 437 25.14 6.53 -18.52
N ASP A 438 25.30 5.51 -17.68
CA ASP A 438 25.03 4.12 -18.05
C ASP A 438 23.56 3.73 -17.89
N PHE A 439 22.73 4.61 -17.34
CA PHE A 439 21.31 4.32 -17.11
C PHE A 439 20.55 4.02 -18.40
N ILE A 440 20.68 4.88 -19.41
CA ILE A 440 20.02 4.74 -20.72
C ILE A 440 20.36 3.38 -21.33
N ASP A 441 21.63 3.01 -21.25
CA ASP A 441 22.19 1.77 -21.77
C ASP A 441 21.81 0.52 -20.96
N THR A 442 21.77 0.64 -19.64
CA THR A 442 21.41 -0.44 -18.72
C THR A 442 19.98 -0.88 -18.97
N TYR A 443 19.08 0.08 -19.11
CA TYR A 443 17.66 -0.15 -19.39
C TYR A 443 17.30 -0.19 -20.88
N GLN A 444 18.30 -0.01 -21.77
CA GLN A 444 18.16 -0.01 -23.23
C GLN A 444 17.08 0.95 -23.75
N LEU A 445 17.04 2.17 -23.21
CA LEU A 445 16.14 3.21 -23.70
C LEU A 445 16.49 3.56 -25.14
N THR A 446 15.46 3.68 -25.99
CA THR A 446 15.65 4.00 -27.41
C THR A 446 15.95 5.49 -27.58
N MET A 447 17.14 5.85 -28.05
CA MET A 447 17.46 7.23 -28.46
C MET A 447 16.75 7.56 -29.77
N LEU A 448 16.01 8.67 -29.82
CA LEU A 448 15.43 9.22 -31.05
C LEU A 448 16.42 10.12 -31.78
N THR A 449 17.16 10.95 -31.03
CA THR A 449 18.19 11.85 -31.58
C THR A 449 19.14 12.33 -30.49
N GLY A 450 20.32 12.81 -30.90
CA GLY A 450 21.38 13.28 -30.00
C GLY A 450 22.10 12.17 -29.26
N GLU A 451 22.75 12.53 -28.16
CA GLU A 451 23.58 11.64 -27.34
C GLU A 451 23.00 11.49 -25.93
N GLY A 452 23.40 10.42 -25.24
CA GLY A 452 23.10 10.22 -23.82
C GLY A 452 23.78 11.25 -22.92
N LEU A 453 23.68 11.04 -21.61
CA LEU A 453 24.36 11.87 -20.61
C LEU A 453 25.88 11.66 -20.67
N ALA A 454 26.64 12.71 -20.37
CA ALA A 454 28.10 12.69 -20.37
C ALA A 454 28.68 11.97 -19.14
N ASP A 455 29.89 11.45 -19.28
CA ASP A 455 30.73 10.97 -18.17
C ASP A 455 31.32 12.14 -17.40
N SER A 456 30.49 12.80 -16.58
CA SER A 456 30.90 14.00 -15.86
C SER A 456 30.23 14.05 -14.52
N ASP A 457 30.98 14.46 -13.50
CA ASP A 457 30.44 14.76 -12.17
C ASP A 457 29.55 16.01 -12.17
N SER A 458 29.61 16.79 -13.25
CA SER A 458 28.84 18.02 -13.43
C SER A 458 27.78 17.86 -14.50
N LEU A 459 26.71 18.64 -14.37
CA LEU A 459 25.67 18.65 -15.38
C LEU A 459 26.18 19.36 -16.64
N GLU A 460 26.47 18.58 -17.68
CA GLU A 460 26.86 19.11 -19.00
C GLU A 460 25.68 19.22 -19.96
N ARG A 461 24.75 18.27 -19.89
CA ARG A 461 23.59 18.20 -20.79
C ARG A 461 22.42 17.48 -20.15
N TYR A 462 21.22 17.82 -20.58
CA TYR A 462 19.99 17.10 -20.25
C TYR A 462 19.63 16.08 -21.33
N VAL A 463 18.97 14.99 -20.94
CA VAL A 463 18.28 14.09 -21.88
C VAL A 463 16.79 14.12 -21.54
N VAL A 464 15.94 14.27 -22.55
CA VAL A 464 14.48 14.39 -22.36
C VAL A 464 13.73 13.30 -23.12
N ASN A 465 12.47 13.02 -22.79
CA ASN A 465 11.65 12.07 -23.56
C ASN A 465 10.88 12.72 -24.72
N GLN A 466 10.26 11.88 -25.54
CA GLN A 466 9.43 12.30 -26.67
C GLN A 466 8.25 13.19 -26.23
N THR A 467 7.53 12.82 -25.16
CA THR A 467 6.43 13.65 -24.62
C THR A 467 6.91 15.06 -24.23
N PHE A 468 8.14 15.21 -23.71
CA PHE A 468 8.72 16.53 -23.46
C PHE A 468 8.88 17.32 -24.77
N ALA A 469 9.45 16.70 -25.81
CA ALA A 469 9.61 17.33 -27.11
C ALA A 469 8.26 17.75 -27.69
N GLU A 470 7.24 16.90 -27.60
CA GLU A 470 5.86 17.22 -28.03
C GLU A 470 5.29 18.44 -27.30
N LYS A 471 5.33 18.46 -25.97
CA LYS A 471 4.83 19.60 -25.18
C LYS A 471 5.64 20.88 -25.36
N ALA A 472 6.92 20.77 -25.71
CA ALA A 472 7.77 21.91 -26.05
C ALA A 472 7.54 22.47 -27.47
N GLY A 473 6.67 21.82 -28.27
CA GLY A 473 6.36 22.20 -29.65
C GLY A 473 7.32 21.61 -30.70
N TYR A 474 8.06 20.56 -30.34
CA TYR A 474 9.10 19.91 -31.14
C TYR A 474 8.80 18.44 -31.46
N GLY A 475 7.54 17.99 -31.29
CA GLY A 475 7.15 16.59 -31.47
C GLY A 475 7.48 15.99 -32.84
N GLU A 476 7.23 16.73 -33.92
CA GLU A 476 7.53 16.27 -35.30
C GLU A 476 9.02 16.32 -35.66
N HIS A 477 9.79 17.17 -34.95
CA HIS A 477 11.21 17.43 -35.23
C HIS A 477 12.04 17.50 -33.93
N PRO A 478 12.20 16.38 -33.19
CA PRO A 478 12.92 16.37 -31.92
C PRO A 478 14.39 16.81 -32.05
N GLU A 479 15.00 16.67 -33.22
CA GLU A 479 16.38 17.08 -33.51
C GLU A 479 16.61 18.58 -33.35
N LYS A 480 15.56 19.39 -33.53
CA LYS A 480 15.64 20.84 -33.33
C LYS A 480 15.73 21.24 -31.86
N LEU A 481 15.42 20.32 -30.94
CA LEU A 481 15.50 20.55 -29.51
C LEU A 481 16.96 20.50 -29.00
N LEU A 482 17.85 19.84 -29.75
CA LEU A 482 19.26 19.68 -29.39
C LEU A 482 19.97 21.04 -29.32
N GLY A 483 20.78 21.22 -28.28
CA GLY A 483 21.53 22.44 -28.02
C GLY A 483 20.72 23.60 -27.41
N LYS A 484 19.39 23.49 -27.31
CA LYS A 484 18.58 24.49 -26.59
C LYS A 484 18.80 24.37 -25.10
N TYR A 485 18.85 25.53 -24.42
CA TYR A 485 19.12 25.57 -22.98
C TYR A 485 17.85 25.33 -22.19
N LEU A 486 17.94 24.36 -21.28
CA LEU A 486 16.91 24.04 -20.30
C LEU A 486 17.41 24.47 -18.93
N LYS A 487 16.55 25.16 -18.18
CA LYS A 487 16.81 25.55 -16.80
C LYS A 487 15.80 24.88 -15.88
N THR A 488 16.30 24.14 -14.89
CA THR A 488 15.48 23.60 -13.79
C THR A 488 16.31 23.52 -12.52
N TRP A 489 15.68 23.77 -11.35
CA TRP A 489 16.35 23.84 -10.04
C TRP A 489 17.61 24.73 -10.02
N GLY A 490 17.57 25.84 -10.74
CA GLY A 490 18.68 26.79 -10.82
C GLY A 490 19.88 26.31 -11.64
N LYS A 491 19.84 25.10 -12.22
CA LYS A 491 20.86 24.57 -13.13
C LYS A 491 20.42 24.73 -14.58
N GLU A 492 21.30 25.27 -15.40
CA GLU A 492 21.06 25.53 -16.81
C GLU A 492 22.09 24.79 -17.65
N ALA A 493 21.61 24.00 -18.62
CA ALA A 493 22.45 23.20 -19.52
C ALA A 493 21.70 22.93 -20.83
N PRO A 494 22.41 22.66 -21.93
CA PRO A 494 21.79 22.31 -23.21
C PRO A 494 21.10 20.94 -23.15
N ILE A 495 20.08 20.74 -23.97
CA ILE A 495 19.51 19.42 -24.23
C ILE A 495 20.44 18.68 -25.20
N GLY A 496 21.00 17.56 -24.75
CA GLY A 496 21.95 16.75 -25.50
C GLY A 496 21.33 15.58 -26.25
N GLY A 497 20.15 15.13 -25.84
CA GLY A 497 19.48 13.99 -26.47
C GLY A 497 18.00 13.89 -26.15
N VAL A 498 17.29 13.14 -27.00
CA VAL A 498 15.87 12.79 -26.82
C VAL A 498 15.71 11.28 -26.90
N VAL A 499 15.04 10.70 -25.89
CA VAL A 499 14.67 9.27 -25.86
C VAL A 499 13.20 9.07 -26.22
N ARG A 500 12.86 7.87 -26.71
CA ARG A 500 11.48 7.41 -26.86
C ARG A 500 10.80 7.42 -25.49
N ASP A 501 9.48 7.63 -25.49
CA ASP A 501 8.69 7.55 -24.27
C ASP A 501 8.81 6.19 -23.58
N PHE A 502 8.87 6.27 -22.26
CA PHE A 502 8.90 5.13 -21.35
C PHE A 502 8.07 5.45 -20.12
N ASN A 503 7.48 4.43 -19.51
CA ASN A 503 6.59 4.59 -18.38
C ASN A 503 7.39 4.80 -17.08
N THR A 504 7.39 6.03 -16.57
CA THR A 504 8.00 6.36 -15.27
C THR A 504 7.09 6.06 -14.07
N THR A 505 5.80 5.86 -14.31
CA THR A 505 4.76 5.61 -13.29
C THR A 505 3.80 4.50 -13.76
N SER A 506 2.68 4.32 -13.05
CA SER A 506 1.65 3.32 -13.38
C SER A 506 1.18 3.40 -14.85
N LEU A 507 0.92 2.24 -15.47
CA LEU A 507 0.31 2.14 -16.81
C LEU A 507 -1.10 2.75 -16.90
N HIS A 508 -1.72 3.08 -15.77
CA HIS A 508 -2.99 3.81 -15.74
C HIS A 508 -2.84 5.31 -16.00
N GLN A 509 -1.61 5.85 -15.93
CA GLN A 509 -1.32 7.25 -16.16
C GLN A 509 -0.73 7.45 -17.56
N ALA A 510 -1.04 8.58 -18.19
CA ALA A 510 -0.37 8.99 -19.40
C ALA A 510 1.12 9.24 -19.12
N VAL A 511 1.97 9.03 -20.12
CA VAL A 511 3.39 9.36 -20.01
C VAL A 511 3.54 10.87 -19.83
N GLU A 512 4.33 11.27 -18.84
CA GLU A 512 4.62 12.68 -18.56
C GLU A 512 5.96 13.12 -19.19
N PRO A 513 6.20 14.43 -19.37
CA PRO A 513 7.52 14.95 -19.73
C PRO A 513 8.56 14.53 -18.69
N VAL A 514 9.69 13.98 -19.12
CA VAL A 514 10.80 13.55 -18.27
C VAL A 514 12.06 14.31 -18.66
N VAL A 515 12.78 14.80 -17.66
CA VAL A 515 14.11 15.39 -17.78
C VAL A 515 15.09 14.56 -16.96
N MET A 516 16.05 13.94 -17.64
CA MET A 516 17.15 13.19 -17.04
C MET A 516 18.39 14.08 -16.92
N LEU A 517 19.04 14.04 -15.76
CA LEU A 517 20.26 14.79 -15.50
C LEU A 517 21.23 14.05 -14.59
N VAL A 518 22.50 14.44 -14.65
CA VAL A 518 23.50 14.01 -13.68
C VAL A 518 23.46 14.91 -12.46
N TRP A 519 23.23 14.31 -11.30
CA TRP A 519 23.38 14.94 -10.01
C TRP A 519 23.71 13.83 -9.02
N ASN A 520 25.00 13.69 -8.67
CA ASN A 520 25.65 12.63 -7.86
C ASN A 520 24.94 12.27 -6.52
N ARG A 521 23.70 11.82 -6.62
CA ARG A 521 22.69 11.58 -5.58
C ARG A 521 21.80 10.45 -6.09
N TYR A 522 22.39 9.26 -6.08
CA TYR A 522 21.72 8.03 -6.47
C TYR A 522 21.29 7.26 -5.22
N TRP A 523 20.09 6.70 -5.28
CA TRP A 523 19.51 5.84 -4.23
C TRP A 523 19.27 4.41 -4.73
N GLN A 524 19.31 4.19 -6.04
CA GLN A 524 19.06 2.90 -6.66
C GLN A 524 20.18 2.57 -7.65
N ALA A 525 20.49 1.28 -7.75
CA ALA A 525 21.36 0.72 -8.78
C ALA A 525 20.62 -0.35 -9.55
N GLY A 526 20.44 -0.15 -10.85
CA GLY A 526 20.00 -1.18 -11.78
C GLY A 526 21.19 -2.01 -12.22
N VAL A 527 21.22 -3.28 -11.83
CA VAL A 527 22.29 -4.23 -12.17
C VAL A 527 21.77 -5.20 -13.22
N LYS A 528 22.25 -5.06 -14.46
CA LYS A 528 21.89 -5.94 -15.55
C LYS A 528 22.74 -7.21 -15.53
N ILE A 529 22.09 -8.34 -15.36
CA ILE A 529 22.69 -9.68 -15.38
C ILE A 529 22.47 -10.36 -16.74
N ASP A 530 23.26 -11.39 -17.00
CA ASP A 530 23.17 -12.25 -18.19
C ASP A 530 21.87 -13.05 -18.31
#